data_AF-A0A287N2M2-F1
#
_entry.id   AF-A0A287N2M2-F1
#
_cell.length_a   1.000
_cell.length_b   1.000
_cell.length_c   1.000
_cell.angle_alpha   90.00
_cell.angle_beta   90.00
_cell.angle_gamma   90.00
#
_symmetry.space_group_name_H-M   'P 1'
#
loop_
_entity.id
_entity.type
_entity.pdbx_description
1 polymer ?
#
loop_
_entity_poly.entity_id
_entity_poly.type
_entity_poly.pdbx_seq_one_letter_code
_entity_poly.pdbx_strand_id
1 'polypeptide(L)'
;MENFRRPIGLRIKENKEVYEGEVTELSPEESESSTGGYGKNISHVVIGLKTVKGTKQLKLDPTIYDALIKEKVAVGDVIYIEANSGAVKRVGRCDAFATEYDLEAEEYVPIPKGEVHKKKEIVQDVTLHDLDAANAQPQGGQDILSLMGQMMKPRKTEITEKLRQEINKVVNRYIDEGIAELVPGVLFIDEVHMLDIESFSYLNRALDSSLLPIVILATNRGICTVRGTDMTSPHGIPVDLLDRLVIIRT
;
A
#
# COMPACT_ATOMS: atom_id res chain seq x y z
N MET A 1 9.07 10.70 -15.02
CA MET A 1 7.80 10.73 -14.27
C MET A 1 7.88 10.10 -12.90
N GLU A 2 8.61 9.01 -12.73
CA GLU A 2 8.67 8.29 -11.45
C GLU A 2 8.98 9.20 -10.24
N ASN A 3 10.03 10.03 -10.35
CA ASN A 3 10.43 10.96 -9.29
C ASN A 3 9.39 12.04 -8.96
N PHE A 4 8.46 12.34 -9.88
CA PHE A 4 7.35 13.26 -9.64
C PHE A 4 6.16 12.58 -8.95
N ARG A 5 6.03 11.26 -9.07
CA ARG A 5 4.90 10.50 -8.53
C ARG A 5 5.12 10.02 -7.11
N ARG A 6 6.35 9.67 -6.77
CA ARG A 6 6.75 9.27 -5.41
C ARG A 6 6.43 10.31 -4.33
N PRO A 7 6.68 11.62 -4.52
CA PRO A 7 6.38 12.61 -3.49
C PRO A 7 4.89 12.97 -3.41
N ILE A 8 4.03 12.48 -4.31
CA ILE A 8 2.60 12.76 -4.24
C ILE A 8 1.92 11.65 -3.47
N GLY A 9 1.45 11.98 -2.26
CA GLY A 9 0.67 11.10 -1.42
C GLY A 9 -0.82 11.22 -1.67
N LEU A 10 -1.53 10.13 -1.45
CA LEU A 10 -2.97 10.04 -1.34
C LEU A 10 -3.28 9.43 0.01
N ARG A 11 -4.07 10.15 0.80
CA ARG A 11 -4.62 9.67 2.06
C ARG A 11 -6.01 9.14 1.80
N ILE A 12 -6.14 7.81 1.75
CA ILE A 12 -7.41 7.13 1.49
C ILE A 12 -8.05 6.83 2.85
N LYS A 13 -9.31 7.24 3.03
CA LYS A 13 -10.09 6.95 4.22
C LYS A 13 -11.16 5.93 3.86
N GLU A 14 -10.99 4.70 4.33
CA GLU A 14 -11.94 3.62 4.09
C GLU A 14 -12.60 3.18 5.37
N ASN A 15 -13.93 3.10 5.35
CA ASN A 15 -14.69 2.48 6.44
C ASN A 15 -14.77 0.98 6.18
N LYS A 16 -14.03 0.21 6.97
CA LYS A 16 -14.00 -1.26 6.88
C LYS A 16 -14.81 -1.88 8.01
N GLU A 17 -15.55 -2.93 7.68
CA GLU A 17 -16.19 -3.81 8.66
C GLU A 17 -15.18 -4.85 9.13
N VAL A 18 -14.98 -4.93 10.44
CA VAL A 18 -13.87 -5.68 11.03
C VAL A 18 -14.37 -6.52 12.20
N TYR A 19 -13.80 -7.70 12.32
CA TYR A 19 -13.92 -8.56 13.48
C TYR A 19 -12.59 -8.57 14.21
N GLU A 20 -12.56 -8.08 15.44
CA GLU A 20 -11.37 -8.15 16.29
C GLU A 20 -11.70 -8.76 17.65
N GLY A 21 -10.76 -9.54 18.17
CA GLY A 21 -10.93 -10.22 19.44
C GLY A 21 -9.81 -11.19 19.75
N GLU A 22 -9.75 -11.60 21.00
CA GLU A 22 -8.98 -12.75 21.44
C GLU A 22 -9.64 -14.03 20.92
N VAL A 23 -8.86 -14.92 20.32
CA VAL A 23 -9.31 -16.22 19.83
C VAL A 23 -9.53 -17.14 21.02
N THR A 24 -10.78 -17.53 21.28
CA THR A 24 -11.15 -18.48 22.33
C THR A 24 -11.31 -19.90 21.81
N GLU A 25 -11.62 -20.05 20.54
CA GLU A 25 -11.88 -21.31 19.87
C GLU A 25 -11.47 -21.21 18.41
N LEU A 26 -10.84 -22.26 17.88
CA LEU A 26 -10.48 -22.39 16.47
C LEU A 26 -10.67 -23.86 16.07
N SER A 27 -11.81 -24.14 15.43
CA SER A 27 -12.25 -25.50 15.11
C SER A 27 -12.60 -25.61 13.63
N PRO A 28 -11.74 -26.20 12.78
CA PRO A 28 -12.09 -26.48 11.39
C PRO A 28 -13.10 -27.64 11.29
N GLU A 29 -14.20 -27.45 10.56
CA GLU A 29 -15.18 -28.51 10.28
C GLU A 29 -14.88 -29.16 8.92
N GLU A 30 -14.48 -30.44 8.96
CA GLU A 30 -14.23 -31.25 7.77
C GLU A 30 -15.56 -31.80 7.20
N SER A 31 -15.69 -31.80 5.87
CA SER A 31 -16.78 -32.50 5.17
C SER A 31 -16.26 -33.72 4.43
N GLU A 32 -17.05 -34.80 4.40
CA GLU A 32 -16.71 -36.00 3.64
C GLU A 32 -16.68 -35.70 2.13
N SER A 33 -15.53 -35.95 1.51
CA SER A 33 -15.34 -35.81 0.08
C SER A 33 -16.12 -36.89 -0.69
N SER A 34 -17.00 -36.47 -1.61
CA SER A 34 -17.76 -37.36 -2.51
C SER A 34 -16.91 -38.12 -3.53
N THR A 35 -15.62 -37.78 -3.64
CA THR A 35 -14.64 -38.43 -4.51
C THR A 35 -13.54 -38.98 -3.59
N GLY A 36 -13.40 -40.31 -3.52
CA GLY A 36 -12.53 -41.04 -2.57
C GLY A 36 -11.01 -40.83 -2.73
N GLY A 37 -10.55 -39.59 -2.88
CA GLY A 37 -9.16 -39.19 -2.81
C GLY A 37 -8.80 -38.74 -1.40
N TYR A 38 -7.58 -39.03 -0.97
CA TYR A 38 -6.98 -38.64 0.32
C TYR A 38 -6.76 -37.11 0.42
N GLY A 39 -7.85 -36.33 0.44
CA GLY A 39 -7.82 -34.89 0.62
C GLY A 39 -8.91 -34.47 1.60
N LYS A 40 -8.49 -33.98 2.77
CA LYS A 40 -9.40 -33.40 3.77
C LYS A 40 -9.98 -32.10 3.18
N ASN A 41 -11.26 -32.10 2.83
CA ASN A 41 -11.94 -30.89 2.39
C ASN A 41 -12.56 -30.20 3.61
N ILE A 42 -12.03 -29.03 3.95
CA ILE A 42 -12.55 -28.18 5.02
C ILE A 42 -13.77 -27.44 4.47
N SER A 43 -14.90 -27.58 5.16
CA SER A 43 -16.17 -26.99 4.74
C SER A 43 -16.36 -25.57 5.24
N HIS A 44 -15.96 -25.33 6.49
CA HIS A 44 -15.93 -24.02 7.13
C HIS A 44 -15.12 -24.10 8.43
N VAL A 45 -14.78 -22.95 9.00
CA VAL A 45 -14.09 -22.86 10.30
C VAL A 45 -14.97 -22.15 11.29
N VAL A 46 -15.13 -22.74 12.46
CA VAL A 46 -15.76 -22.08 13.60
C VAL A 46 -14.66 -21.40 14.41
N ILE A 47 -14.76 -20.08 14.53
CA ILE A 47 -13.86 -19.28 15.37
C ILE A 47 -14.66 -18.57 16.46
N GLY A 48 -14.19 -18.67 17.70
CA GLY A 48 -14.70 -17.91 18.83
C GLY A 48 -13.83 -16.68 19.07
N LEU A 49 -14.43 -15.50 19.07
CA LEU A 49 -13.75 -14.24 19.37
C LEU A 49 -14.31 -13.60 20.63
N LYS A 50 -13.42 -13.09 21.49
CA LYS A 50 -13.75 -12.43 22.75
C LYS A 50 -13.18 -11.02 22.80
N THR A 51 -13.99 -10.10 23.28
CA THR A 51 -13.59 -8.75 23.67
C THR A 51 -14.03 -8.45 25.09
N VAL A 52 -13.71 -7.27 25.60
CA VAL A 52 -14.17 -6.81 26.93
C VAL A 52 -15.70 -6.73 27.02
N LYS A 53 -16.41 -6.43 25.91
CA LYS A 53 -17.87 -6.27 25.92
C LYS A 53 -18.64 -7.58 25.72
N GLY A 54 -18.03 -8.61 25.14
CA GLY A 54 -18.73 -9.86 24.89
C GLY A 54 -17.95 -10.84 24.02
N THR A 55 -18.57 -11.98 23.76
CA THR A 55 -18.03 -13.04 22.90
C THR A 55 -18.93 -13.24 21.69
N LYS A 56 -18.34 -13.66 20.57
CA LYS A 56 -19.07 -13.99 19.35
C LYS A 56 -18.40 -15.17 18.67
N GLN A 57 -19.18 -16.18 18.30
CA GLN A 57 -18.74 -17.25 17.41
C GLN A 57 -19.08 -16.89 15.97
N LEU A 58 -18.14 -17.13 15.07
CA LEU A 58 -18.26 -16.88 13.64
C LEU A 58 -18.00 -18.17 12.88
N LYS A 59 -18.75 -18.35 11.78
CA LYS A 59 -18.48 -19.38 10.78
C LYS A 59 -17.79 -18.71 9.61
N LEU A 60 -16.54 -19.08 9.35
CA LEU A 60 -15.69 -18.50 8.32
C LEU A 60 -15.55 -19.46 7.14
N ASP A 61 -15.37 -18.87 5.96
CA ASP A 61 -15.11 -19.60 4.71
C ASP A 61 -13.78 -20.38 4.78
N PRO A 62 -13.65 -21.54 4.11
CA PRO A 62 -12.40 -22.30 4.05
C PRO A 62 -11.20 -21.48 3.61
N THR A 63 -11.35 -20.50 2.72
CA THR A 63 -10.24 -19.63 2.28
C THR A 63 -9.64 -18.81 3.41
N ILE A 64 -10.44 -18.44 4.41
CA ILE A 64 -9.99 -17.70 5.60
C ILE A 64 -9.20 -18.61 6.54
N TYR A 65 -9.47 -19.92 6.53
CA TYR A 65 -8.69 -20.91 7.28
C TYR A 65 -7.23 -20.94 6.84
N ASP A 66 -7.00 -20.93 5.52
CA ASP A 66 -5.65 -20.94 4.97
C ASP A 66 -4.88 -19.67 5.39
N ALA A 67 -5.58 -18.53 5.46
CA ALA A 67 -5.03 -17.28 5.98
C ALA A 67 -4.69 -17.36 7.48
N LEU A 68 -5.57 -17.97 8.30
CA LEU A 68 -5.34 -18.19 9.73
C LEU A 68 -4.11 -19.09 9.98
N ILE A 69 -3.95 -20.17 9.19
CA ILE A 69 -2.78 -21.05 9.26
C ILE A 69 -1.51 -20.29 8.85
N LYS A 70 -1.57 -19.52 7.76
CA LYS A 70 -0.42 -18.76 7.26
C LYS A 70 0.09 -17.75 8.28
N GLU A 71 -0.83 -17.10 8.99
CA GLU A 71 -0.53 -16.17 10.10
C GLU A 71 -0.21 -16.89 11.43
N LYS A 72 -0.24 -18.22 11.45
CA LYS A 72 0.00 -19.07 12.64
C LYS A 72 -0.86 -18.70 13.84
N VAL A 73 -2.14 -18.42 13.60
CA VAL A 73 -3.07 -18.03 14.65
C VAL A 73 -3.37 -19.21 15.58
N ALA A 74 -3.26 -18.97 16.89
CA ALA A 74 -3.56 -19.92 17.94
C ALA A 74 -4.62 -19.37 18.92
N VAL A 75 -5.24 -20.27 19.68
CA VAL A 75 -6.11 -19.88 20.80
C VAL A 75 -5.29 -19.08 21.82
N GLY A 76 -5.83 -17.93 22.23
CA GLY A 76 -5.17 -16.93 23.07
C GLY A 76 -4.52 -15.78 22.31
N ASP A 77 -4.52 -15.80 20.97
CA ASP A 77 -4.03 -14.68 20.17
C ASP A 77 -5.12 -13.62 19.97
N VAL A 78 -4.73 -12.35 19.88
CA VAL A 78 -5.60 -11.27 19.41
C VAL A 78 -5.42 -11.13 17.91
N ILE A 79 -6.53 -11.24 17.18
CA ILE A 79 -6.53 -11.16 15.73
C ILE A 79 -7.48 -10.08 15.21
N TYR A 80 -7.25 -9.72 13.96
CA TYR A 80 -8.06 -8.80 13.19
C TYR A 80 -8.45 -9.49 11.87
N ILE A 81 -9.74 -9.55 11.58
CA ILE A 81 -10.29 -10.11 10.33
C ILE A 81 -11.11 -9.03 9.64
N GLU A 82 -10.79 -8.73 8.38
CA GLU A 82 -11.59 -7.85 7.55
C GLU A 82 -12.76 -8.61 6.92
N ALA A 83 -13.99 -8.12 7.11
CA ALA A 83 -15.21 -8.82 6.71
C ALA A 83 -15.34 -9.02 5.19
N ASN A 84 -14.88 -8.05 4.39
CA ASN A 84 -15.05 -8.05 2.94
C ASN A 84 -13.96 -8.83 2.21
N SER A 85 -12.71 -8.70 2.66
CA SER A 85 -11.56 -9.32 1.99
C SER A 85 -11.21 -10.70 2.53
N GLY A 86 -11.67 -11.03 3.75
CA GLY A 86 -11.20 -12.22 4.47
C GLY A 86 -9.75 -12.14 4.93
N ALA A 87 -9.11 -10.96 4.80
CA ALA A 87 -7.72 -10.78 5.24
C ALA A 87 -7.62 -10.88 6.76
N VAL A 88 -6.70 -11.71 7.21
CA VAL A 88 -6.43 -11.98 8.63
C VAL A 88 -5.07 -11.37 8.99
N LYS A 89 -4.99 -10.74 10.15
CA LYS A 89 -3.74 -10.26 10.74
C LYS A 89 -3.66 -10.66 12.21
N ARG A 90 -2.59 -11.36 12.59
CA ARG A 90 -2.25 -11.61 14.00
C ARG A 90 -1.70 -10.32 14.61
N VAL A 91 -2.35 -9.81 15.66
CA VAL A 91 -1.93 -8.58 16.35
C VAL A 91 -0.91 -8.91 17.44
N GLY A 92 -1.09 -10.02 18.14
CA GLY A 92 -0.18 -10.46 19.20
C GLY A 92 -0.81 -11.50 20.11
N ARG A 93 -0.10 -11.88 21.16
CA ARG A 93 -0.59 -12.79 22.20
C ARG A 93 -1.39 -12.00 23.24
N CYS A 94 -2.52 -12.53 23.73
CA CYS A 94 -3.29 -11.82 24.75
C CYS A 94 -2.52 -11.75 26.09
N ASP A 95 -2.50 -10.58 26.74
CA ASP A 95 -1.86 -10.36 28.05
C ASP A 95 -2.32 -11.36 29.13
N ALA A 96 -3.55 -11.87 29.04
CA ALA A 96 -4.09 -12.86 29.97
C ALA A 96 -3.33 -14.20 29.95
N PHE A 97 -2.57 -14.45 28.88
CA PHE A 97 -1.76 -15.66 28.69
C PHE A 97 -0.26 -15.40 28.89
N ALA A 98 0.14 -14.18 29.28
CA ALA A 98 1.51 -13.90 29.69
C ALA A 98 1.83 -14.67 30.97
N THR A 99 2.58 -15.76 30.86
CA THR A 99 3.13 -16.44 32.04
C THR A 99 4.45 -15.77 32.43
N GLU A 100 4.74 -15.66 33.74
CA GLU A 100 5.96 -15.00 34.26
C GLU A 100 7.28 -15.68 33.80
N TYR A 101 7.21 -16.81 33.10
CA TYR A 101 8.35 -17.62 32.67
C TYR A 101 8.47 -17.76 31.15
N ASP A 102 7.66 -17.02 30.37
CA ASP A 102 7.73 -17.10 28.92
C ASP A 102 8.95 -16.33 28.40
N LEU A 103 9.98 -17.07 27.99
CA LEU A 103 11.19 -16.54 27.32
C LEU A 103 10.95 -16.27 25.83
N GLU A 104 9.70 -16.39 25.36
CA GLU A 104 9.32 -16.17 23.97
C GLU A 104 9.20 -14.68 23.67
N ALA A 105 9.77 -14.26 22.53
CA ALA A 105 9.73 -12.88 22.03
C ALA A 105 8.36 -12.53 21.40
N GLU A 106 7.26 -12.99 22.01
CA GLU A 106 5.92 -12.67 21.52
C GLU A 106 5.50 -11.26 21.96
N GLU A 107 4.86 -10.54 21.05
CA GLU A 107 4.28 -9.22 21.36
C GLU A 107 2.95 -9.44 22.08
N TYR A 108 2.92 -9.12 23.37
CA TYR A 108 1.71 -9.21 24.18
C TYR A 108 0.85 -7.95 24.01
N VAL A 109 -0.45 -8.17 23.80
CA VAL A 109 -1.43 -7.12 23.52
C VAL A 109 -2.68 -7.28 24.38
N PRO A 110 -3.30 -6.18 24.82
CA PRO A 110 -4.48 -6.23 25.66
C PRO A 110 -5.71 -6.69 24.87
N ILE A 111 -6.67 -7.29 25.59
CA ILE A 111 -7.97 -7.67 25.02
C ILE A 111 -8.64 -6.43 24.39
N PRO A 112 -9.13 -6.52 23.15
CA PRO A 112 -9.74 -5.39 22.48
C PRO A 112 -10.96 -4.82 23.24
N LYS A 113 -11.06 -3.49 23.25
CA LYS A 113 -12.19 -2.76 23.82
C LYS A 113 -13.28 -2.58 22.75
N GLY A 114 -14.53 -2.79 23.15
CA GLY A 114 -15.68 -2.65 22.24
C GLY A 114 -16.28 -3.98 21.84
N GLU A 115 -17.18 -3.94 20.85
CA GLU A 115 -17.81 -5.13 20.30
C GLU A 115 -16.85 -5.88 19.36
N VAL A 116 -17.03 -7.20 19.26
CA VAL A 116 -16.23 -8.05 18.34
C VAL A 116 -16.37 -7.57 16.91
N HIS A 117 -17.60 -7.25 16.47
CA HIS A 117 -17.87 -6.71 15.15
C HIS A 117 -18.01 -5.19 15.25
N LYS A 118 -17.21 -4.45 14.48
CA LYS A 118 -17.33 -2.99 14.43
C LYS A 118 -16.91 -2.42 13.10
N LYS A 119 -17.30 -1.17 12.87
CA LYS A 119 -16.79 -0.35 11.77
C LYS A 119 -15.56 0.39 12.23
N LYS A 120 -14.47 0.26 11.49
CA LYS A 120 -13.21 0.96 11.76
C LYS A 120 -12.86 1.79 10.53
N GLU A 121 -12.67 3.08 10.74
CA GLU A 121 -12.08 3.95 9.73
C GLU A 121 -10.59 3.63 9.67
N ILE A 122 -10.14 3.15 8.51
CA ILE A 122 -8.74 2.89 8.22
C ILE A 122 -8.26 4.00 7.30
N VAL A 123 -7.24 4.71 7.77
CA VAL A 123 -6.53 5.71 6.98
C VAL A 123 -5.29 5.04 6.42
N GLN A 124 -5.18 5.01 5.10
CA GLN A 124 -4.01 4.48 4.40
C GLN A 124 -3.38 5.59 3.56
N ASP A 125 -2.11 5.85 3.81
CA ASP A 125 -1.31 6.76 3.01
C ASP A 125 -0.57 5.94 1.93
N VAL A 126 -0.84 6.25 0.66
CA VAL A 126 -0.20 5.60 -0.51
C VAL A 126 0.33 6.66 -1.45
N THR A 127 1.40 6.39 -2.19
CA THR A 127 1.89 7.34 -3.20
C THR A 127 1.29 7.02 -4.58
N LEU A 128 1.25 8.01 -5.48
CA LEU A 128 0.85 7.76 -6.87
C LEU A 128 1.77 6.73 -7.56
N HIS A 129 3.04 6.70 -7.16
CA HIS A 129 3.97 5.71 -7.68
C HIS A 129 3.62 4.28 -7.24
N ASP A 130 3.18 4.10 -5.99
CA ASP A 130 2.77 2.78 -5.48
C ASP A 130 1.54 2.26 -6.23
N LEU A 131 0.57 3.15 -6.52
CA LEU A 131 -0.59 2.83 -7.34
C LEU A 131 -0.19 2.47 -8.77
N ASP A 132 0.71 3.23 -9.38
CA ASP A 132 1.25 2.93 -10.71
C ASP A 132 1.93 1.56 -10.75
N ALA A 133 2.74 1.23 -9.74
CA ALA A 133 3.48 -0.03 -9.65
C ALA A 133 2.55 -1.24 -9.41
N ALA A 134 1.58 -1.11 -8.49
CA ALA A 134 0.63 -2.15 -8.16
C ALA A 134 -0.26 -2.53 -9.37
N ASN A 135 -0.67 -1.55 -10.18
CA ASN A 135 -1.48 -1.80 -11.36
C ASN A 135 -0.67 -2.23 -12.59
N ALA A 136 0.64 -1.92 -12.64
CA ALA A 136 1.52 -2.41 -13.69
C ALA A 136 1.80 -3.91 -13.54
N GLN A 137 1.80 -4.43 -12.30
CA GLN A 137 1.89 -5.84 -11.98
C GLN A 137 0.57 -6.32 -11.36
N PRO A 138 -0.50 -6.55 -12.14
CA PRO A 138 -1.64 -7.26 -11.60
C PRO A 138 -1.11 -8.62 -11.14
N GLN A 139 -1.15 -8.89 -9.83
CA GLN A 139 -0.96 -10.23 -9.32
C GLN A 139 -2.11 -11.06 -9.90
N GLY A 140 -1.87 -11.68 -11.05
CA GLY A 140 -2.80 -12.58 -11.70
C GLY A 140 -3.17 -13.68 -10.73
N GLY A 141 -4.45 -13.98 -10.65
CA GLY A 141 -5.03 -14.99 -9.78
C GLY A 141 -4.32 -16.34 -9.89
N GLN A 142 -4.54 -17.17 -8.86
CA GLN A 142 -4.11 -18.56 -8.78
C GLN A 142 -4.60 -19.39 -9.97
N ASP A 143 -3.94 -19.29 -11.13
CA ASP A 143 -4.03 -20.27 -12.19
C ASP A 143 -2.66 -20.92 -12.35
N ILE A 144 -2.58 -22.13 -11.82
CA ILE A 144 -1.43 -23.04 -11.85
C ILE A 144 -0.91 -23.25 -13.30
N LEU A 145 -1.75 -23.01 -14.31
CA LEU A 145 -1.41 -23.06 -15.73
C LEU A 145 -0.49 -21.91 -16.20
N SER A 146 -0.38 -20.82 -15.43
CA SER A 146 0.45 -19.65 -15.76
C SER A 146 1.91 -19.79 -15.28
N LEU A 147 2.17 -20.69 -14.33
CA LEU A 147 3.49 -20.90 -13.74
C LEU A 147 4.51 -21.46 -14.75
N MET A 148 4.06 -22.26 -15.72
CA MET A 148 4.96 -22.89 -16.68
C MET A 148 5.39 -21.94 -17.83
N GLY A 149 4.62 -20.86 -18.07
CA GLY A 149 4.98 -19.80 -19.02
C GLY A 149 5.82 -18.66 -18.42
N GLN A 150 5.88 -18.56 -17.08
CA GLN A 150 6.54 -17.47 -16.36
C GLN A 150 8.01 -17.74 -15.99
N MET A 151 8.52 -18.96 -16.17
CA MET A 151 9.92 -19.29 -15.82
C MET A 151 10.97 -18.62 -16.73
N MET A 152 10.55 -17.85 -17.74
CA MET A 152 11.43 -17.26 -18.77
C MET A 152 11.35 -15.73 -18.90
N LYS A 153 10.65 -14.99 -18.02
CA LYS A 153 10.70 -13.50 -18.04
C LYS A 153 10.47 -12.88 -16.65
N PRO A 154 11.52 -12.40 -15.97
CA PRO A 154 11.35 -11.32 -15.01
C PRO A 154 11.19 -10.04 -15.83
N ARG A 155 10.00 -9.76 -16.34
CA ARG A 155 9.72 -8.44 -16.92
C ARG A 155 8.76 -7.72 -16.00
N LYS A 156 9.34 -6.88 -15.12
CA LYS A 156 8.68 -5.65 -14.71
C LYS A 156 8.14 -5.03 -15.99
N THR A 157 6.83 -5.05 -16.17
CA THR A 157 6.15 -4.27 -17.19
C THR A 157 6.46 -2.81 -16.90
N GLU A 158 7.02 -2.10 -17.87
CA GLU A 158 7.25 -0.67 -17.71
C GLU A 158 5.91 0.02 -17.48
N ILE A 159 5.87 0.94 -16.51
CA ILE A 159 4.69 1.75 -16.24
C ILE A 159 4.45 2.65 -17.47
N THR A 160 3.51 2.22 -18.31
CA THR A 160 3.17 2.96 -19.53
C THR A 160 2.42 4.25 -19.23
N GLU A 161 2.54 5.22 -20.13
CA GLU A 161 1.83 6.49 -19.99
C GLU A 161 0.31 6.34 -20.02
N LYS A 162 -0.21 5.35 -20.75
CA LYS A 162 -1.64 5.03 -20.78
C LYS A 162 -2.15 4.59 -19.40
N LEU A 163 -1.41 3.70 -18.73
CA LEU A 163 -1.74 3.26 -17.37
C LEU A 163 -1.76 4.44 -16.40
N ARG A 164 -0.79 5.35 -16.50
CA ARG A 164 -0.75 6.56 -15.66
C ARG A 164 -1.96 7.46 -15.87
N GLN A 165 -2.43 7.61 -17.11
CA GLN A 165 -3.62 8.39 -17.42
C GLN A 165 -4.90 7.75 -16.87
N GLU A 166 -4.99 6.43 -16.91
CA GLU A 166 -6.12 5.69 -16.30
C GLU A 166 -6.12 5.83 -14.78
N ILE A 167 -4.96 5.66 -14.14
CA ILE A 167 -4.80 5.84 -12.69
C ILE A 167 -5.17 7.27 -12.28
N ASN A 168 -4.75 8.28 -13.03
CA ASN A 168 -5.13 9.67 -12.76
C ASN A 168 -6.64 9.88 -12.76
N LYS A 169 -7.38 9.22 -13.67
CA LYS A 169 -8.84 9.31 -13.69
C LYS A 169 -9.47 8.69 -12.45
N VAL A 170 -8.93 7.55 -11.98
CA VAL A 170 -9.41 6.88 -10.76
C VAL A 170 -9.09 7.72 -9.53
N VAL A 171 -7.86 8.25 -9.43
CA VAL A 171 -7.43 9.12 -8.32
C VAL A 171 -8.29 10.38 -8.24
N ASN A 172 -8.52 11.06 -9.36
CA ASN A 172 -9.37 12.24 -9.39
C ASN A 172 -10.79 11.90 -8.95
N ARG A 173 -11.34 10.76 -9.38
CA ARG A 173 -12.66 10.30 -8.92
C ARG A 173 -12.70 10.10 -7.40
N TYR A 174 -11.68 9.46 -6.81
CA TYR A 174 -11.63 9.25 -5.35
C TYR A 174 -11.51 10.54 -4.57
N ILE A 175 -10.84 11.55 -5.14
CA ILE A 175 -10.78 12.90 -4.57
C ILE A 175 -12.15 13.58 -4.66
N ASP A 176 -12.80 13.52 -5.83
CA ASP A 176 -14.11 14.13 -6.07
C ASP A 176 -15.22 13.51 -5.19
N GLU A 177 -15.15 12.19 -4.96
CA GLU A 177 -16.06 11.45 -4.07
C GLU A 177 -15.75 11.65 -2.58
N GLY A 178 -14.62 12.30 -2.24
CA GLY A 178 -14.19 12.53 -0.86
C GLY A 178 -13.65 11.29 -0.14
N ILE A 179 -13.35 10.22 -0.89
CA ILE A 179 -12.77 8.96 -0.37
C ILE A 179 -11.27 9.13 -0.11
N ALA A 180 -10.59 9.93 -0.93
CA ALA A 180 -9.16 10.20 -0.82
C ALA A 180 -8.85 11.69 -0.75
N GLU A 181 -7.81 12.03 -0.01
CA GLU A 181 -7.27 13.38 0.11
C GLU A 181 -5.86 13.43 -0.51
N LEU A 182 -5.61 14.40 -1.39
CA LEU A 182 -4.31 14.58 -2.00
C LEU A 182 -3.35 15.27 -1.02
N VAL A 183 -2.21 14.64 -0.74
CA VAL A 183 -1.15 15.20 0.10
C VAL A 183 0.05 15.51 -0.79
N PRO A 184 0.26 16.78 -1.19
CA PRO A 184 1.42 17.15 -2.00
C PRO A 184 2.68 17.08 -1.12
N GLY A 185 3.65 16.27 -1.52
CA GLY A 185 4.97 16.27 -0.92
C GLY A 185 5.93 17.23 -1.63
N VAL A 186 7.22 17.02 -1.37
CA VAL A 186 8.30 17.87 -1.88
C VAL A 186 9.25 17.03 -2.72
N LEU A 187 9.58 17.52 -3.92
CA LEU A 187 10.66 17.02 -4.75
C LEU A 187 11.85 17.97 -4.64
N PHE A 188 12.89 17.53 -3.96
CA PHE A 188 14.14 18.27 -3.86
C PHE A 188 15.15 17.76 -4.90
N ILE A 189 15.69 18.66 -5.72
CA ILE A 189 16.73 18.37 -6.70
C ILE A 189 17.94 19.22 -6.36
N ASP A 190 18.98 18.56 -5.87
CA ASP A 190 20.27 19.20 -5.64
C ASP A 190 21.09 19.27 -6.93
N GLU A 191 22.02 20.21 -6.97
CA GLU A 191 22.92 20.47 -8.10
C GLU A 191 22.19 20.52 -9.46
N VAL A 192 21.08 21.26 -9.54
CA VAL A 192 20.18 21.24 -10.71
C VAL A 192 20.89 21.64 -12.02
N HIS A 193 21.98 22.41 -11.94
CA HIS A 193 22.83 22.76 -13.09
C HIS A 193 23.47 21.55 -13.80
N MET A 194 23.43 20.36 -13.17
CA MET A 194 23.90 19.11 -13.75
C MET A 194 22.87 18.44 -14.66
N LEU A 195 21.63 18.93 -14.71
CA LEU A 195 20.59 18.46 -15.63
C LEU A 195 20.83 18.98 -17.06
N ASP A 196 20.34 18.22 -18.03
CA ASP A 196 20.37 18.58 -19.44
C ASP A 196 19.09 19.29 -19.90
N ILE A 197 19.15 19.86 -21.11
CA ILE A 197 18.02 20.58 -21.71
C ILE A 197 16.76 19.70 -21.88
N GLU A 198 16.92 18.40 -22.09
CA GLU A 198 15.80 17.46 -22.19
C GLU A 198 15.10 17.28 -20.83
N SER A 199 15.87 17.16 -19.76
CA SER A 199 15.36 17.12 -18.39
C SER A 199 14.63 18.41 -18.05
N PHE A 200 15.17 19.58 -18.40
CA PHE A 200 14.49 20.86 -18.18
C PHE A 200 13.20 20.99 -18.98
N SER A 201 13.19 20.57 -20.25
CA SER A 201 11.98 20.54 -21.07
C SER A 201 10.91 19.64 -20.46
N TYR A 202 11.35 18.50 -19.91
CA TYR A 202 10.48 17.58 -19.20
C TYR A 202 9.95 18.18 -17.88
N LEU A 203 10.79 18.85 -17.09
CA LEU A 203 10.39 19.57 -15.87
C LEU A 203 9.35 20.65 -16.19
N ASN A 204 9.58 21.43 -17.25
CA ASN A 204 8.69 22.52 -17.66
C ASN A 204 7.30 21.98 -18.03
N ARG A 205 7.23 20.90 -18.81
CA ARG A 205 5.96 20.22 -19.11
C ARG A 205 5.31 19.59 -17.87
N ALA A 206 6.12 19.01 -16.97
CA ALA A 206 5.61 18.37 -15.77
C ALA A 206 4.93 19.40 -14.86
N LEU A 207 5.52 20.59 -14.68
CA LEU A 207 5.02 21.70 -13.86
C LEU A 207 3.59 22.18 -14.22
N ASP A 208 3.09 21.84 -15.41
CA ASP A 208 1.72 22.17 -15.84
C ASP A 208 0.66 21.14 -15.41
N SER A 209 1.08 20.01 -14.84
CA SER A 209 0.19 18.97 -14.33
C SER A 209 -0.51 19.42 -13.05
N SER A 210 -1.81 19.11 -12.90
CA SER A 210 -2.58 19.40 -11.69
C SER A 210 -2.09 18.64 -10.45
N LEU A 211 -1.50 17.47 -10.66
CA LEU A 211 -0.93 16.61 -9.62
C LEU A 211 0.59 16.79 -9.62
N LEU A 212 1.09 17.88 -9.03
CA LEU A 212 2.52 18.17 -8.90
C LEU A 212 2.93 18.27 -7.43
N PRO A 213 4.07 17.67 -7.01
CA PRO A 213 4.69 18.04 -5.74
C PRO A 213 5.24 19.47 -5.79
N ILE A 214 5.53 20.03 -4.62
CA ILE A 214 6.34 21.25 -4.54
C ILE A 214 7.76 20.89 -4.99
N VAL A 215 8.29 21.58 -6.00
CA VAL A 215 9.65 21.35 -6.51
C VAL A 215 10.59 22.39 -5.92
N ILE A 216 11.65 21.94 -5.25
CA ILE A 216 12.72 22.77 -4.73
C ILE A 216 14.00 22.41 -5.48
N LEU A 217 14.60 23.40 -6.12
CA LEU A 217 15.83 23.26 -6.88
C LEU A 217 16.97 23.96 -6.13
N ALA A 218 18.12 23.30 -5.99
CA ALA A 218 19.32 23.87 -5.42
C ALA A 218 20.46 23.89 -6.44
N THR A 219 21.26 24.96 -6.40
CA THR A 219 22.45 25.12 -7.23
C THR A 219 23.44 26.05 -6.55
N ASN A 220 24.72 25.68 -6.63
CA ASN A 220 25.84 26.49 -6.18
C ASN A 220 26.52 27.24 -7.35
N ARG A 221 25.98 27.16 -8.57
CA ARG A 221 26.52 27.83 -9.75
C ARG A 221 25.81 29.16 -10.01
N GLY A 222 26.60 30.20 -10.32
CA GLY A 222 26.10 31.53 -10.68
C GLY A 222 25.70 31.63 -12.15
N ILE A 223 26.66 31.48 -13.07
CA ILE A 223 26.43 31.41 -14.51
C ILE A 223 27.17 30.18 -15.03
N CYS A 224 26.48 29.31 -15.75
CA CYS A 224 27.11 28.17 -16.42
C CYS A 224 26.34 27.76 -17.67
N THR A 225 26.95 26.93 -18.50
CA THR A 225 26.33 26.40 -19.71
C THR A 225 25.25 25.39 -19.34
N VAL A 226 24.09 25.47 -20.00
CA VAL A 226 23.04 24.44 -19.88
C VAL A 226 23.51 23.19 -20.61
N ARG A 227 23.60 22.05 -19.90
CA ARG A 227 24.15 20.82 -20.48
C ARG A 227 23.31 20.35 -21.67
N GLY A 228 23.99 19.91 -22.73
CA GLY A 228 23.36 19.54 -24.00
C GLY A 228 23.17 20.71 -24.97
N THR A 229 23.60 21.93 -24.61
CA THR A 229 23.56 23.12 -25.47
C THR A 229 24.84 23.93 -25.31
N ASP A 230 25.07 24.90 -26.21
CA ASP A 230 26.13 25.91 -26.08
C ASP A 230 25.65 27.19 -25.37
N MET A 231 24.42 27.19 -24.84
CA MET A 231 23.81 28.36 -24.21
C MET A 231 24.29 28.52 -22.78
N THR A 232 24.75 29.73 -22.44
CA THR A 232 25.05 30.11 -21.06
C THR A 232 23.84 30.77 -20.41
N SER A 233 23.55 30.40 -19.17
CA SER A 233 22.38 30.90 -18.44
C SER A 233 22.68 31.06 -16.94
N PRO A 234 22.01 31.98 -16.23
CA PRO A 234 22.04 32.00 -14.78
C PRO A 234 21.69 30.63 -14.21
N HIS A 235 22.45 30.19 -13.22
CA HIS A 235 22.26 28.94 -12.49
C HIS A 235 22.31 27.65 -13.33
N GLY A 236 22.65 27.73 -14.63
CA GLY A 236 22.62 26.60 -15.54
C GLY A 236 21.20 26.14 -15.89
N ILE A 237 20.20 27.00 -15.71
CA ILE A 237 18.80 26.69 -15.96
C ILE A 237 18.31 27.50 -17.17
N PRO A 238 17.58 26.91 -18.12
CA PRO A 238 16.94 27.63 -19.22
C PRO A 238 16.06 28.79 -18.75
N VAL A 239 16.06 29.90 -19.50
CA VAL A 239 15.36 31.14 -19.14
C VAL A 239 13.84 30.94 -18.99
N ASP A 240 13.25 30.11 -19.84
CA ASP A 240 11.83 29.73 -19.79
C ASP A 240 11.43 29.06 -18.47
N LEU A 241 12.32 28.26 -17.88
CA LEU A 241 12.08 27.68 -16.57
C LEU A 241 12.40 28.68 -15.45
N LEU A 242 13.47 29.47 -15.58
CA LEU A 242 13.84 30.50 -14.59
C LEU A 242 12.71 31.49 -14.32
N ASP A 243 12.00 31.92 -15.36
CA ASP A 243 10.88 32.86 -15.24
C ASP A 243 9.68 32.30 -14.43
N ARG A 244 9.62 30.97 -14.26
CA ARG A 244 8.59 30.28 -13.47
C ARG A 244 9.01 30.03 -12.02
N LEU A 245 10.27 30.28 -11.67
CA LEU A 245 10.83 29.94 -10.36
C LEU A 245 10.87 31.15 -9.42
N VAL A 246 10.69 30.89 -8.13
CA VAL A 246 11.00 31.86 -7.07
C VAL A 246 12.42 31.61 -6.59
N ILE A 247 13.32 32.58 -6.79
CA ILE A 247 14.73 32.45 -6.42
C ILE A 247 14.94 32.99 -5.00
N ILE A 248 15.39 32.12 -4.10
CA ILE A 248 15.82 32.48 -2.74
C ILE A 248 17.34 32.38 -2.69
N ARG A 249 18.02 33.46 -2.31
CA ARG A 249 19.47 33.48 -2.14
C ARG A 249 19.78 33.16 -0.67
N THR A 250 20.57 32.11 -0.46
CA THR A 250 21.06 31.68 0.86
C THR A 250 22.54 31.98 1.01
#